data_AF-A0A6L9FMV5-F1
#
_entry.id   AF-A0A6L9FMV5-F1
#
_cell.length_a   1.000
_cell.length_b   1.000
_cell.length_c   1.000
_cell.angle_alpha   90.00
_cell.angle_beta   90.00
_cell.angle_gamma   90.00
#
_symmetry.space_group_name_H-M   'P 1'
#
loop_
_entity.id
_entity.type
_entity.pdbx_description
1 polymer ?
#
loop_
_entity_poly.entity_id
_entity_poly.type
_entity_poly.pdbx_seq_one_letter_code
_entity_poly.pdbx_strand_id
1 'polypeptide(L)'
;MDAVFPITQRNGEPYHTLSDFTRLFDQVKSGRYLLGQGYGWHSGVHLTSKMVPWGKGLRPIQAMLDGRIVAYRIHPDYQTTTYKDQKLRYSNNFVLLEHEISAPDQKDEEIFKLYSLYMHLAPPSDIGANASLTTRYKLLDDGRNVRTFKFDSEPKKSKLEHKVSMSKGTVLEYLYAEEKATNTYAIGNEIYHMIKCRIIKLGESPSSAERKMKGKIVWFASGKKSKFNILEDPSVMVPEAVSEPEWMSESAARKRDGSVVALPLPMPPVDMDAGHIKVKAGDELGYMGLHEYSNDVAATKKEDNRIHIELFSVAKPPTF
;
A
#
# COMPACT_ATOMS: atom_id res chain seq x y z
N MET A 1 7.29 -22.53 1.69
CA MET A 1 6.68 -21.37 1.02
C MET A 1 6.39 -20.33 2.08
N ASP A 2 6.91 -19.12 1.91
CA ASP A 2 6.62 -18.02 2.82
C ASP A 2 5.23 -17.45 2.54
N ALA A 3 4.55 -16.98 3.58
CA ALA A 3 3.21 -16.41 3.48
C ALA A 3 3.10 -15.13 4.31
N VAL A 4 2.47 -14.11 3.73
CA VAL A 4 2.20 -12.83 4.39
C VAL A 4 0.75 -12.40 4.15
N PHE A 5 0.24 -11.52 5.01
CA PHE A 5 -1.04 -10.85 4.75
C PHE A 5 -0.93 -9.91 3.55
N PRO A 6 -2.01 -9.62 2.82
CA PRO A 6 -1.97 -8.86 1.57
C PRO A 6 -1.63 -7.37 1.73
N ILE A 7 -1.52 -6.86 2.97
CA ILE A 7 -1.08 -5.50 3.27
C ILE A 7 -0.44 -5.47 4.67
N THR A 8 0.56 -4.62 4.87
CA THR A 8 1.16 -4.36 6.18
C THR A 8 0.30 -3.41 7.03
N GLN A 9 0.62 -3.32 8.32
CA GLN A 9 0.03 -2.30 9.19
C GLN A 9 0.41 -0.89 8.73
N ARG A 10 -0.31 0.13 9.19
CA ARG A 10 -0.01 1.54 8.85
C ARG A 10 1.44 1.92 9.12
N ASN A 11 2.00 1.46 10.23
CA ASN A 11 3.39 1.73 10.54
C ASN A 11 4.34 1.05 9.54
N GLY A 12 3.95 -0.03 8.87
CA GLY A 12 4.75 -0.81 7.92
C GLY A 12 5.23 -2.14 8.49
N GLU A 13 4.86 -2.48 9.73
CA GLU A 13 5.11 -3.81 10.29
C GLU A 13 4.10 -4.83 9.71
N PRO A 14 4.49 -6.11 9.61
CA PRO A 14 3.56 -7.15 9.20
C PRO A 14 2.49 -7.39 10.27
N TYR A 15 1.40 -8.04 9.87
CA TYR A 15 0.48 -8.66 10.81
C TYR A 15 1.04 -10.04 11.22
N HIS A 16 1.12 -10.31 12.52
CA HIS A 16 1.70 -11.56 13.03
C HIS A 16 0.65 -12.66 13.27
N THR A 17 -0.63 -12.31 13.37
CA THR A 17 -1.70 -13.25 13.64
C THR A 17 -2.90 -13.01 12.74
N LEU A 18 -3.65 -14.08 12.44
CA LEU A 18 -4.92 -13.98 11.73
C LEU A 18 -5.91 -13.09 12.48
N SER A 19 -5.98 -13.20 13.81
CA SER A 19 -6.87 -12.40 14.65
C SER A 19 -6.60 -10.90 14.54
N ASP A 20 -5.34 -10.48 14.48
CA ASP A 20 -4.99 -9.06 14.32
C ASP A 20 -5.44 -8.52 12.96
N PHE A 21 -5.32 -9.35 11.92
CA PHE A 21 -5.73 -8.99 10.56
C PHE A 21 -7.25 -9.01 10.39
N THR A 22 -7.95 -10.04 10.88
CA THR A 22 -9.40 -10.19 10.69
C THR A 22 -10.20 -9.17 11.48
N ARG A 23 -9.67 -8.64 12.59
CA ARG A 23 -10.28 -7.53 13.33
C ARG A 23 -10.51 -6.27 12.47
N LEU A 24 -9.77 -6.10 11.38
CA LEU A 24 -10.01 -5.02 10.41
C LEU A 24 -11.39 -5.14 9.75
N PHE A 25 -11.91 -6.36 9.62
CA PHE A 25 -13.20 -6.64 8.99
C PHE A 25 -14.39 -6.31 9.89
N ASP A 26 -14.19 -6.11 11.18
CA ASP A 26 -15.25 -5.67 12.10
C ASP A 26 -15.74 -4.25 11.78
N GLN A 27 -14.91 -3.46 11.07
CA GLN A 27 -15.22 -2.09 10.68
C GLN A 27 -16.09 -2.00 9.41
N VAL A 28 -16.27 -3.11 8.69
CA VAL A 28 -17.05 -3.15 7.43
C VAL A 28 -18.18 -4.17 7.48
N LYS A 29 -19.32 -3.76 6.92
CA LYS A 29 -20.54 -4.57 6.84
C LYS A 29 -20.67 -5.34 5.52
N SER A 30 -19.68 -5.26 4.61
CA SER A 30 -19.74 -5.77 3.24
C SER A 30 -18.37 -6.26 2.76
N GLY A 31 -18.35 -7.02 1.67
CA GLY A 31 -17.12 -7.47 1.02
C GLY A 31 -16.42 -8.62 1.73
N ARG A 32 -17.16 -9.41 2.51
CA ARG A 32 -16.68 -10.63 3.15
C ARG A 32 -16.90 -11.82 2.22
N TYR A 33 -16.12 -12.87 2.43
CA TYR A 33 -16.26 -14.11 1.68
C TYR A 33 -17.63 -14.77 1.88
N LEU A 34 -18.05 -15.42 0.80
CA LEU A 34 -19.28 -16.13 0.50
C LEU A 34 -20.51 -15.26 0.22
N LEU A 35 -20.90 -14.36 1.12
CA LEU A 35 -22.13 -13.56 0.96
C LEU A 35 -21.84 -12.05 0.97
N GLY A 36 -22.18 -11.41 -0.15
CA GLY A 36 -22.15 -9.96 -0.29
C GLY A 36 -23.35 -9.27 0.37
N GLN A 37 -23.27 -7.93 0.48
CA GLN A 37 -24.47 -7.15 0.81
C GLN A 37 -25.51 -7.30 -0.31
N GLY A 38 -26.70 -7.79 0.04
CA GLY A 38 -27.75 -8.13 -0.93
C GLY A 38 -27.93 -9.64 -1.19
N TYR A 39 -27.30 -10.51 -0.39
CA TYR A 39 -27.43 -11.98 -0.47
C TYR A 39 -26.91 -12.60 -1.78
N GLY A 40 -26.12 -11.84 -2.55
CA GLY A 40 -25.40 -12.37 -3.70
C GLY A 40 -24.15 -13.15 -3.28
N TRP A 41 -23.76 -14.11 -4.13
CA TRP A 41 -22.49 -14.83 -4.01
C TRP A 41 -21.31 -13.88 -4.16
N HIS A 42 -20.29 -14.04 -3.29
CA HIS A 42 -19.07 -13.24 -3.30
C HIS A 42 -17.85 -14.17 -3.09
N SER A 43 -17.10 -14.39 -4.16
CA SER A 43 -16.00 -15.37 -4.26
C SER A 43 -14.71 -14.96 -3.55
N GLY A 44 -14.60 -13.71 -3.09
CA GLY A 44 -13.39 -13.18 -2.50
C GLY A 44 -13.61 -12.31 -1.27
N VAL A 45 -12.62 -11.49 -0.97
CA VAL A 45 -12.67 -10.48 0.09
C VAL A 45 -12.31 -9.11 -0.47
N HIS A 46 -12.95 -8.06 0.05
CA HIS A 46 -12.54 -6.70 -0.20
C HIS A 46 -11.73 -6.16 0.99
N LEU A 47 -10.60 -5.53 0.68
CA LEU A 47 -9.99 -4.57 1.59
C LEU A 47 -10.35 -3.17 1.07
N THR A 48 -10.83 -2.32 1.97
CA THR A 48 -11.28 -0.96 1.62
C THR A 48 -10.54 0.07 2.45
N SER A 49 -10.50 1.31 1.97
CA SER A 49 -9.93 2.44 2.70
C SER A 49 -10.66 2.74 4.02
N LYS A 50 -11.85 2.18 4.26
CA LYS A 50 -12.50 2.24 5.59
C LYS A 50 -11.79 1.36 6.61
N MET A 51 -11.24 0.23 6.19
CA MET A 51 -10.56 -0.76 7.05
C MET A 51 -9.07 -0.45 7.17
N VAL A 52 -8.46 -0.09 6.04
CA VAL A 52 -7.03 0.14 5.88
C VAL A 52 -6.80 1.41 5.05
N PRO A 53 -7.08 2.61 5.60
CA PRO A 53 -6.98 3.85 4.82
C PRO A 53 -5.60 4.01 4.15
N TRP A 54 -4.55 3.60 4.86
CA TRP A 54 -3.17 3.62 4.36
C TRP A 54 -2.93 2.80 3.07
N GLY A 55 -3.84 1.92 2.65
CA GLY A 55 -3.78 1.19 1.38
C GLY A 55 -3.98 2.05 0.12
N LYS A 56 -4.40 3.31 0.27
CA LYS A 56 -4.57 4.27 -0.85
C LYS A 56 -3.25 4.81 -1.42
N GLY A 57 -2.13 4.64 -0.72
CA GLY A 57 -0.84 5.17 -1.19
C GLY A 57 0.31 5.11 -0.19
N LEU A 58 0.05 4.82 1.08
CA LEU A 58 1.12 4.69 2.08
C LEU A 58 1.69 3.28 2.12
N ARG A 59 0.84 2.24 2.03
CA ARG A 59 1.28 0.85 1.92
C ARG A 59 0.68 0.22 0.67
N PRO A 60 1.48 -0.52 -0.11
CA PRO A 60 0.99 -1.28 -1.23
C PRO A 60 0.29 -2.55 -0.76
N ILE A 61 -0.58 -3.07 -1.62
CA ILE A 61 -0.99 -4.47 -1.62
C ILE A 61 0.22 -5.30 -2.02
N GLN A 62 0.47 -6.39 -1.31
CA GLN A 62 1.60 -7.27 -1.52
C GLN A 62 1.17 -8.70 -1.89
N ALA A 63 2.04 -9.40 -2.62
CA ALA A 63 1.86 -10.81 -2.92
C ALA A 63 1.83 -11.62 -1.61
N MET A 64 0.75 -12.36 -1.38
CA MET A 64 0.60 -13.14 -0.15
C MET A 64 1.53 -14.38 -0.11
N LEU A 65 1.94 -14.88 -1.27
CA LEU A 65 2.71 -16.11 -1.45
C LEU A 65 3.71 -15.92 -2.59
N ASP A 66 4.81 -16.67 -2.52
CA ASP A 66 5.74 -16.84 -3.64
C ASP A 66 5.02 -17.34 -4.90
N GLY A 67 5.43 -16.88 -6.07
CA GLY A 67 4.83 -17.33 -7.32
C GLY A 67 5.32 -16.56 -8.53
N ARG A 68 4.46 -16.50 -9.54
CA ARG A 68 4.70 -15.73 -10.76
C ARG A 68 3.43 -15.08 -11.27
N ILE A 69 3.54 -13.89 -11.82
CA ILE A 69 2.44 -13.25 -12.53
C ILE A 69 2.22 -14.01 -13.83
N VAL A 70 0.99 -14.49 -14.03
CA VAL A 70 0.58 -15.24 -15.24
C VAL A 70 -0.41 -14.47 -16.09
N ALA A 71 -1.10 -13.47 -15.53
CA ALA A 71 -1.87 -12.52 -16.30
C ALA A 71 -2.01 -11.18 -15.57
N TYR A 72 -2.19 -10.10 -16.32
CA TYR A 72 -2.52 -8.80 -15.76
C TYR A 72 -3.38 -7.97 -16.71
N ARG A 73 -3.99 -6.91 -16.15
CA ARG A 73 -4.56 -5.79 -16.88
C ARG A 73 -4.13 -4.50 -16.19
N ILE A 74 -3.55 -3.58 -16.96
CA ILE A 74 -3.23 -2.22 -16.50
C ILE A 74 -3.80 -1.23 -17.52
N HIS A 75 -4.73 -0.41 -17.07
CA HIS A 75 -5.12 0.84 -17.73
C HIS A 75 -4.18 1.96 -17.28
N PRO A 76 -3.85 2.92 -18.16
CA PRO A 76 -2.98 4.04 -17.81
C PRO A 76 -3.65 5.01 -16.84
N ASP A 77 -4.98 5.08 -16.87
CA ASP A 77 -5.81 5.92 -16.01
C ASP A 77 -7.13 5.22 -15.66
N TYR A 78 -7.85 5.77 -14.67
CA TYR A 78 -9.16 5.28 -14.25
C TYR A 78 -10.16 5.27 -15.41
N GLN A 79 -10.93 4.19 -15.48
CA GLN A 79 -12.02 4.06 -16.44
C GLN A 79 -13.22 4.89 -15.96
N THR A 80 -14.10 5.29 -16.88
CA THR A 80 -15.32 6.04 -16.55
C THR A 80 -16.57 5.32 -17.06
N THR A 81 -17.62 5.36 -16.25
CA THR A 81 -18.99 5.02 -16.67
C THR A 81 -19.92 6.19 -16.35
N THR A 82 -21.10 6.23 -16.96
CA THR A 82 -22.09 7.28 -16.73
C THR A 82 -23.39 6.68 -16.22
N TYR A 83 -23.92 7.22 -15.12
CA TYR A 83 -25.22 6.86 -14.57
C TYR A 83 -25.99 8.13 -14.21
N LYS A 84 -27.17 8.34 -14.82
CA LYS A 84 -27.99 9.56 -14.64
C LYS A 84 -27.16 10.85 -14.72
N ASP A 85 -26.41 11.00 -15.81
CA ASP A 85 -25.51 12.14 -16.10
C ASP A 85 -24.32 12.31 -15.15
N GLN A 86 -24.17 11.43 -14.15
CA GLN A 86 -23.01 11.41 -13.27
C GLN A 86 -21.92 10.50 -13.84
N LYS A 87 -20.72 11.07 -14.04
CA LYS A 87 -19.52 10.30 -14.35
C LYS A 87 -18.97 9.65 -13.08
N LEU A 88 -18.79 8.34 -13.15
CA LEU A 88 -18.24 7.49 -12.09
C LEU A 88 -16.95 6.85 -12.59
N ARG A 89 -15.85 7.08 -11.86
CA ARG A 89 -14.54 6.53 -12.13
C ARG A 89 -14.33 5.22 -11.38
N TYR A 90 -13.66 4.27 -12.01
CA TYR A 90 -13.32 3.01 -11.38
C TYR A 90 -12.03 2.43 -11.97
N SER A 91 -11.38 1.55 -11.21
CA SER A 91 -10.35 0.66 -11.73
C SER A 91 -10.89 -0.76 -11.90
N ASN A 92 -10.50 -1.41 -12.98
CA ASN A 92 -10.64 -2.85 -13.21
C ASN A 92 -9.25 -3.48 -13.53
N ASN A 93 -8.17 -2.79 -13.16
CA ASN A 93 -6.82 -3.35 -13.24
C ASN A 93 -6.72 -4.56 -12.33
N PHE A 94 -5.99 -5.58 -12.76
CA PHE A 94 -5.75 -6.76 -11.94
C PHE A 94 -4.39 -7.36 -12.21
N VAL A 95 -3.93 -8.16 -11.26
CA VAL A 95 -2.82 -9.09 -11.44
C VAL A 95 -3.25 -10.47 -10.94
N LEU A 96 -2.92 -11.50 -11.71
CA LEU A 96 -3.16 -12.91 -11.41
C LEU A 96 -1.82 -13.61 -11.21
N LEU A 97 -1.65 -14.21 -10.04
CA LEU A 97 -0.46 -14.97 -9.68
C LEU A 97 -0.78 -16.46 -9.74
N GLU A 98 0.16 -17.25 -10.25
CA GLU A 98 0.22 -18.70 -10.09
C GLU A 98 1.26 -19.05 -9.02
N HIS A 99 0.88 -19.96 -8.14
CA HIS A 99 1.65 -20.46 -7.02
C HIS A 99 1.81 -21.96 -7.17
N GLU A 100 3.01 -22.46 -6.92
CA GLU A 100 3.31 -23.89 -6.87
C GLU A 100 3.54 -24.28 -5.41
N ILE A 101 2.75 -25.24 -4.93
CA ILE A 101 2.74 -25.70 -3.55
C ILE A 101 3.03 -27.20 -3.55
N SER A 102 4.16 -27.60 -3.00
CA SER A 102 4.46 -29.02 -2.75
C SER A 102 3.67 -29.52 -1.54
N ALA A 103 3.20 -30.77 -1.60
CA ALA A 103 2.61 -31.43 -0.44
C ALA A 103 3.64 -31.48 0.73
N PRO A 104 3.25 -31.20 1.98
CA PRO A 104 4.20 -31.16 3.11
C PRO A 104 4.90 -32.51 3.38
N ASP A 105 4.25 -33.60 2.97
CA ASP A 105 4.56 -34.99 3.31
C ASP A 105 4.97 -35.85 2.09
N GLN A 106 4.77 -35.36 0.87
CA GLN A 106 5.22 -36.03 -0.35
C GLN A 106 6.37 -35.23 -0.97
N LYS A 107 7.58 -35.79 -0.91
CA LYS A 107 8.84 -35.21 -1.40
C LYS A 107 8.72 -34.77 -2.87
N ASP A 108 8.36 -33.52 -3.11
CA ASP A 108 8.41 -32.82 -4.42
C ASP A 108 7.76 -33.53 -5.63
N GLU A 109 6.98 -34.60 -5.41
CA GLU A 109 6.36 -35.41 -6.48
C GLU A 109 4.96 -34.88 -6.88
N GLU A 110 4.21 -34.31 -5.94
CA GLU A 110 2.91 -33.66 -6.21
C GLU A 110 2.97 -32.14 -6.01
N ILE A 111 2.99 -31.41 -7.13
CA ILE A 111 2.89 -29.94 -7.15
C ILE A 111 1.43 -29.54 -7.35
N PHE A 112 0.86 -28.88 -6.35
CA PHE A 112 -0.46 -28.27 -6.42
C PHE A 112 -0.36 -26.83 -6.92
N LYS A 113 -1.19 -26.49 -7.91
CA LYS A 113 -1.28 -25.11 -8.43
C LYS A 113 -2.41 -24.36 -7.75
N LEU A 114 -2.07 -23.21 -7.18
CA LEU A 114 -3.01 -22.27 -6.58
C LEU A 114 -2.87 -20.92 -7.29
N TYR A 115 -3.97 -20.18 -7.41
CA TYR A 115 -3.98 -18.85 -8.01
C TYR A 115 -4.48 -17.82 -7.02
N SER A 116 -3.82 -16.66 -6.98
CA SER A 116 -4.36 -15.48 -6.30
C SER A 116 -4.61 -14.35 -7.29
N LEU A 117 -5.81 -13.78 -7.24
CA LEU A 117 -6.27 -12.70 -8.11
C LEU A 117 -6.47 -11.44 -7.28
N TYR A 118 -5.79 -10.35 -7.65
CA TYR A 118 -5.90 -9.04 -7.00
C TYR A 118 -6.50 -8.06 -8.01
N MET A 119 -7.73 -7.62 -7.80
CA MET A 119 -8.46 -6.74 -8.72
C MET A 119 -8.72 -5.37 -8.13
N HIS A 120 -8.97 -4.39 -9.01
CA HIS A 120 -9.18 -2.98 -8.70
C HIS A 120 -7.91 -2.27 -8.21
N LEU A 121 -6.74 -2.67 -8.71
CA LEU A 121 -5.48 -1.97 -8.41
C LEU A 121 -5.51 -0.54 -8.99
N ALA A 122 -4.89 0.43 -8.32
CA ALA A 122 -4.76 1.80 -8.83
C ALA A 122 -3.98 1.82 -10.16
N PRO A 123 -4.34 2.71 -11.10
CA PRO A 123 -3.62 2.89 -12.36
C PRO A 123 -2.29 3.64 -12.16
N PRO A 124 -1.36 3.56 -13.14
CA PRO A 124 -0.12 4.34 -13.17
C PRO A 124 -0.32 5.85 -12.95
N SER A 125 -1.47 6.41 -13.35
CA SER A 125 -1.83 7.82 -13.13
C SER A 125 -2.05 8.22 -11.67
N ASP A 126 -2.14 7.26 -10.73
CA ASP A 126 -2.42 7.51 -9.31
C ASP A 126 -1.55 6.62 -8.39
N ILE A 127 -0.36 6.23 -8.85
CA ILE A 127 0.65 5.54 -8.05
C ILE A 127 2.02 6.18 -8.22
N GLY A 128 2.92 5.90 -7.28
CA GLY A 128 4.30 6.36 -7.36
C GLY A 128 4.42 7.89 -7.46
N ALA A 129 5.13 8.37 -8.48
CA ALA A 129 5.31 9.81 -8.75
C ALA A 129 4.02 10.53 -9.15
N ASN A 130 3.02 9.80 -9.64
CA ASN A 130 1.74 10.35 -10.07
C ASN A 130 0.67 10.27 -8.96
N ALA A 131 0.98 9.66 -7.81
CA ALA A 131 0.04 9.51 -6.73
C ALA A 131 -0.51 10.86 -6.28
N SER A 132 -1.84 10.97 -6.20
CA SER A 132 -2.52 12.16 -5.68
C SER A 132 -2.18 12.45 -4.21
N LEU A 133 -1.70 11.43 -3.48
CA LEU A 133 -1.33 11.51 -2.07
C LEU A 133 0.19 11.56 -1.89
N THR A 134 0.71 12.69 -1.43
CA THR A 134 2.12 12.80 -1.02
C THR A 134 2.33 12.27 0.40
N THR A 135 3.01 11.12 0.51
CA THR A 135 3.32 10.49 1.80
C THR A 135 4.76 10.70 2.24
N ARG A 136 5.69 11.05 1.34
CA ARG A 136 7.12 11.19 1.65
C ARG A 136 7.63 12.59 1.36
N TYR A 137 8.50 13.06 2.24
CA TYR A 137 9.12 14.38 2.14
C TYR A 137 10.62 14.27 2.43
N LYS A 138 11.43 14.84 1.54
CA LYS A 138 12.88 14.93 1.68
C LYS A 138 13.26 16.29 2.25
N LEU A 139 14.07 16.29 3.30
CA LEU A 139 14.63 17.50 3.88
C LEU A 139 15.69 18.12 2.96
N LEU A 140 15.63 19.43 2.78
CA LEU A 140 16.58 20.19 1.95
C LEU A 140 17.61 20.98 2.76
N ASP A 141 17.39 21.09 4.06
CA ASP A 141 18.26 21.81 5.00
C ASP A 141 18.51 20.99 6.26
N ASP A 142 19.62 21.28 6.93
CA ASP A 142 20.00 20.70 8.21
C ASP A 142 19.19 21.33 9.37
N GLY A 143 19.38 20.80 10.58
CA GLY A 143 18.90 21.47 11.80
C GLY A 143 17.42 21.24 12.13
N ARG A 144 16.68 20.54 11.28
CA ARG A 144 15.30 20.14 11.56
C ARG A 144 15.27 18.95 12.51
N ASN A 145 14.51 19.11 13.61
CA ASN A 145 14.50 18.13 14.68
C ASN A 145 13.28 17.21 14.60
N VAL A 146 13.53 15.91 14.70
CA VAL A 146 12.52 14.89 15.01
C VAL A 146 12.49 14.62 16.51
N ARG A 147 11.35 14.14 17.00
CA ARG A 147 11.14 13.83 18.42
C ARG A 147 10.55 12.45 18.61
N THR A 148 11.00 11.74 19.64
CA THR A 148 10.31 10.54 20.15
C THR A 148 9.72 10.85 21.51
N PHE A 149 8.61 10.19 21.83
CA PHE A 149 7.95 10.28 23.12
C PHE A 149 7.79 8.87 23.70
N LYS A 150 7.86 8.76 25.02
CA LYS A 150 7.69 7.50 25.75
C LYS A 150 6.42 6.79 25.28
N PHE A 151 6.54 5.48 25.05
CA PHE A 151 5.46 4.60 24.58
C PHE A 151 4.82 5.03 23.25
N ASP A 152 5.59 5.67 22.35
CA ASP A 152 5.13 6.16 21.04
C ASP A 152 3.83 7.01 21.13
N SER A 153 3.72 7.72 22.26
CA SER A 153 2.53 8.52 22.57
C SER A 153 2.49 9.83 21.79
N GLU A 154 1.32 10.47 21.84
CA GLU A 154 1.15 11.83 21.31
C GLU A 154 2.15 12.82 21.92
N PRO A 155 2.51 13.89 21.19
CA PRO A 155 3.47 14.88 21.64
C PRO A 155 3.08 15.55 22.95
N LYS A 156 3.77 15.19 24.04
CA LYS A 156 3.59 15.80 25.36
C LYS A 156 4.95 16.05 26.00
N LYS A 157 5.16 17.26 26.55
CA LYS A 157 6.47 17.68 27.08
C LYS A 157 6.99 16.73 28.16
N SER A 158 6.12 16.24 29.04
CA SER A 158 6.45 15.27 30.11
C SER A 158 6.87 13.90 29.61
N LYS A 159 6.57 13.57 28.35
CA LYS A 159 6.88 12.27 27.73
C LYS A 159 8.01 12.35 26.70
N LEU A 160 8.62 13.51 26.48
CA LEU A 160 9.71 13.65 25.51
C LEU A 160 10.88 12.75 25.92
N GLU A 161 11.35 11.94 24.99
CA GLU A 161 12.43 10.99 25.22
C GLU A 161 13.69 11.41 24.46
N HIS A 162 13.58 11.56 23.14
CA HIS A 162 14.68 12.03 22.32
C HIS A 162 14.28 13.21 21.44
N LYS A 163 15.20 14.14 21.27
CA LYS A 163 15.17 15.19 20.25
C LYS A 163 16.45 15.04 19.43
N VAL A 164 16.32 14.79 18.14
CA VAL A 164 17.48 14.55 17.26
C VAL A 164 17.35 15.43 16.03
N SER A 165 18.43 16.12 15.69
CA SER A 165 18.53 16.88 14.44
C SER A 165 18.78 15.92 13.28
N MET A 166 18.02 16.10 12.21
CA MET A 166 18.18 15.38 10.95
C MET A 166 19.09 16.18 10.02
N SER A 167 19.87 15.45 9.23
CA SER A 167 20.70 16.04 8.18
C SER A 167 19.89 16.24 6.88
N LYS A 168 20.39 17.09 6.00
CA LYS A 168 19.86 17.28 4.65
C LYS A 168 19.76 15.93 3.93
N GLY A 169 18.69 15.72 3.18
CA GLY A 169 18.45 14.49 2.41
C GLY A 169 17.71 13.40 3.19
N THR A 170 17.48 13.56 4.50
CA THR A 170 16.63 12.63 5.27
C THR A 170 15.22 12.61 4.69
N VAL A 171 14.65 11.42 4.51
CA VAL A 171 13.29 11.23 3.99
C VAL A 171 12.37 10.77 5.11
N LEU A 172 11.31 11.55 5.33
CA LEU A 172 10.25 11.30 6.29
C LEU A 172 9.01 10.80 5.56
N GLU A 173 8.41 9.74 6.05
CA GLU A 173 7.13 9.21 5.57
C GLU A 173 6.02 9.52 6.56
N TYR A 174 5.08 10.37 6.16
CA TYR A 174 3.95 10.82 6.96
C TYR A 174 2.87 9.73 7.01
N LEU A 175 2.72 9.11 8.18
CA LEU A 175 1.89 7.92 8.37
C LEU A 175 0.38 8.20 8.29
N TYR A 176 -0.06 9.46 8.38
CA TYR A 176 -1.47 9.85 8.38
C TYR A 176 -1.74 10.97 7.36
N ALA A 177 -1.05 10.91 6.22
CA ALA A 177 -1.16 11.91 5.16
C ALA A 177 -2.57 11.98 4.57
N GLU A 178 -3.25 10.85 4.43
CA GLU A 178 -4.61 10.77 3.90
C GLU A 178 -5.60 11.53 4.77
N GLU A 179 -5.51 11.34 6.09
CA GLU A 179 -6.37 12.01 7.06
C GLU A 179 -5.93 13.45 7.38
N LYS A 180 -4.74 13.87 6.90
CA LYS A 180 -4.12 15.14 7.26
C LYS A 180 -4.06 15.34 8.78
N ALA A 181 -3.81 14.27 9.53
CA ALA A 181 -3.84 14.27 11.00
C ALA A 181 -2.60 14.91 11.62
N THR A 182 -2.80 15.90 12.49
CA THR A 182 -1.72 16.62 13.21
C THR A 182 -2.01 16.70 14.70
N ASN A 183 -0.98 16.77 15.52
CA ASN A 183 -1.08 17.04 16.96
C ASN A 183 -0.36 18.33 17.33
N THR A 184 -0.88 19.09 18.29
CA THR A 184 -0.23 20.33 18.73
C THR A 184 0.88 20.05 19.74
N TYR A 185 1.99 20.78 19.65
CA TYR A 185 3.10 20.67 20.60
C TYR A 185 3.81 22.01 20.79
N ALA A 186 4.02 22.42 22.04
CA ALA A 186 4.72 23.66 22.35
C ALA A 186 6.25 23.48 22.26
N ILE A 187 6.91 24.33 21.47
CA ILE A 187 8.37 24.41 21.35
C ILE A 187 8.77 25.86 21.67
N GLY A 188 9.35 26.08 22.84
CA GLY A 188 9.55 27.43 23.36
C GLY A 188 8.20 28.09 23.64
N ASN A 189 8.00 29.29 23.10
CA ASN A 189 6.76 30.07 23.26
C ASN A 189 5.74 29.81 22.14
N GLU A 190 6.02 28.85 21.26
CA GLU A 190 5.30 28.67 20.00
C GLU A 190 4.63 27.31 19.94
N ILE A 191 3.43 27.25 19.38
CA ILE A 191 2.70 26.00 19.18
C ILE A 191 2.93 25.53 17.74
N TYR A 192 3.42 24.31 17.60
CA TYR A 192 3.63 23.66 16.32
C TYR A 192 2.60 22.56 16.09
N HIS A 193 2.29 22.34 14.82
CA HIS A 193 1.58 21.15 14.35
C HIS A 193 2.61 20.06 14.07
N MET A 194 2.40 18.91 14.68
CA MET A 194 3.28 17.75 14.61
C MET A 194 2.60 16.64 13.84
N ILE A 195 3.34 16.05 12.90
CA ILE A 195 2.94 14.85 12.16
C ILE A 195 3.72 13.64 12.65
N LYS A 196 3.07 12.48 12.64
CA LYS A 196 3.69 11.20 12.97
C LYS A 196 4.32 10.62 11.71
N CYS A 197 5.63 10.43 11.74
CA CYS A 197 6.43 10.01 10.58
C CYS A 197 7.23 8.75 10.88
N ARG A 198 7.61 8.03 9.84
CA ARG A 198 8.72 7.05 9.87
C ARG A 198 9.91 7.62 9.11
N ILE A 199 11.12 7.44 9.63
CA ILE A 199 12.34 7.80 8.88
C ILE A 199 12.70 6.66 7.94
N ILE A 200 12.53 6.89 6.64
CA ILE A 200 12.77 5.88 5.60
C ILE A 200 14.20 5.92 5.11
N LYS A 201 14.76 7.12 4.95
CA LYS A 201 16.12 7.35 4.46
C LYS A 201 16.85 8.32 5.38
N LEU A 202 18.10 8.02 5.69
CA LEU A 202 18.99 8.92 6.42
C LEU A 202 19.52 10.01 5.49
N GLY A 203 19.89 11.15 6.05
CA GLY A 203 20.46 12.25 5.29
C GLY A 203 21.88 11.98 4.79
N GLU A 204 22.43 12.97 4.11
CA GLU A 204 23.74 12.94 3.45
C GLU A 204 24.89 12.85 4.46
N SER A 205 24.72 13.40 5.66
CA SER A 205 25.73 13.42 6.73
C SER A 205 25.13 13.08 8.10
N PRO A 206 24.69 11.82 8.30
CA PRO A 206 23.90 11.46 9.47
C PRO A 206 24.79 11.26 10.70
N SER A 207 24.44 11.97 11.78
CA SER A 207 25.06 11.79 13.10
C SER A 207 24.80 10.39 13.67
N SER A 208 25.59 9.97 14.67
CA SER A 208 25.36 8.70 15.38
C SER A 208 23.96 8.61 16.02
N ALA A 209 23.37 9.75 16.41
CA ALA A 209 22.01 9.81 16.94
C ALA A 209 20.96 9.64 15.82
N GLU A 210 21.17 10.28 14.66
CA GLU A 210 20.29 10.13 13.49
C GLU A 210 20.28 8.68 12.98
N ARG A 211 21.44 8.02 12.92
CA ARG A 211 21.54 6.61 12.50
C ARG A 211 20.65 5.68 13.32
N LYS A 212 20.48 5.96 14.62
CA LYS A 212 19.59 5.21 15.53
C LYS A 212 18.10 5.49 15.30
N MET A 213 17.75 6.46 14.46
CA MET A 213 16.38 6.84 14.15
C MET A 213 15.86 6.24 12.85
N LYS A 214 16.72 5.62 12.01
CA LYS A 214 16.27 4.91 10.80
C LYS A 214 15.21 3.86 11.14
N GLY A 215 14.09 3.87 10.41
CA GLY A 215 12.95 2.97 10.61
C GLY A 215 12.06 3.29 11.82
N LYS A 216 12.50 4.17 12.74
CA LYS A 216 11.71 4.54 13.91
C LYS A 216 10.56 5.47 13.56
N ILE A 217 9.51 5.37 14.37
CA ILE A 217 8.42 6.32 14.36
C ILE A 217 8.82 7.54 15.20
N VAL A 218 8.64 8.72 14.62
CA VAL A 218 9.02 10.00 15.18
C VAL A 218 7.94 11.03 14.93
N TRP A 219 8.02 12.15 15.63
CA TRP A 219 7.20 13.32 15.41
C TRP A 219 8.02 14.45 14.79
N PHE A 220 7.50 15.00 13.71
CA PHE A 220 8.10 16.11 12.96
C PHE A 220 7.16 17.31 12.94
N ALA A 221 7.72 18.52 13.04
CA ALA A 221 6.93 19.74 13.00
C ALA A 221 6.57 20.10 11.55
N SER A 222 5.32 19.86 11.16
CA SER A 222 4.80 20.11 9.82
C SER A 222 4.37 21.56 9.60
N GLY A 223 4.11 22.31 10.66
CA GLY A 223 3.62 23.68 10.55
C GLY A 223 3.61 24.44 11.86
N LYS A 224 3.43 25.75 11.77
CA LYS A 224 3.33 26.70 12.89
C LYS A 224 2.17 27.68 12.67
N LYS A 225 2.15 28.35 11.51
CA LYS A 225 1.08 29.31 11.13
C LYS A 225 -0.14 28.59 10.56
N SER A 226 0.11 27.53 9.81
CA SER A 226 -0.88 26.56 9.37
C SER A 226 -0.45 25.16 9.81
N LYS A 227 -1.30 24.17 9.58
CA LYS A 227 -0.96 22.76 9.87
C LYS A 227 0.27 22.26 9.10
N PHE A 228 0.52 22.79 7.91
CA PHE A 228 1.46 22.22 6.94
C PHE A 228 2.45 23.21 6.33
N ASN A 229 2.48 24.46 6.77
CA ASN A 229 3.34 25.48 6.14
C ASN A 229 4.85 25.16 6.16
N ILE A 230 5.33 24.20 6.95
CA ILE A 230 6.73 23.74 6.91
C ILE A 230 6.87 22.61 5.87
N LEU A 231 5.91 21.69 5.78
CA LEU A 231 5.87 20.66 4.73
C LEU A 231 5.74 21.27 3.33
N GLU A 232 5.01 22.37 3.22
CA GLU A 232 4.72 23.09 1.98
C GLU A 232 5.82 24.12 1.62
N ASP A 233 6.84 24.29 2.48
CA ASP A 233 7.94 25.22 2.25
C ASP A 233 9.06 24.56 1.44
N PRO A 234 9.24 24.90 0.15
CA PRO A 234 10.23 24.28 -0.72
C PRO A 234 11.67 24.64 -0.37
N SER A 235 11.91 25.59 0.55
CA SER A 235 13.24 25.83 1.11
C SER A 235 13.60 24.82 2.20
N VAL A 236 12.60 24.18 2.82
CA VAL A 236 12.77 23.25 3.94
C VAL A 236 12.71 21.81 3.48
N MET A 237 11.72 21.49 2.65
CA MET A 237 11.48 20.12 2.20
C MET A 237 10.70 20.06 0.90
N VAL A 238 10.88 18.96 0.19
CA VAL A 238 10.17 18.67 -1.06
C VAL A 238 9.50 17.31 -1.00
N PRO A 239 8.35 17.14 -1.67
CA PRO A 239 7.79 15.81 -1.93
C PRO A 239 8.84 14.88 -2.53
N GLU A 240 8.94 13.67 -1.97
CA GLU A 240 9.74 12.58 -2.55
C GLU A 240 8.77 11.57 -3.17
N ALA A 241 8.86 11.37 -4.48
CA ALA A 241 8.04 10.39 -5.18
C ALA A 241 8.33 8.97 -4.68
N VAL A 242 7.28 8.14 -4.64
CA VAL A 242 7.43 6.68 -4.49
C VAL A 242 7.62 6.09 -5.88
N SER A 243 8.38 5.00 -6.02
CA SER A 243 8.42 4.25 -7.28
C SER A 243 7.14 3.45 -7.48
N GLU A 244 6.86 3.06 -8.73
CA GLU A 244 5.91 1.98 -8.97
C GLU A 244 6.44 0.66 -8.39
N PRO A 245 5.57 -0.33 -8.14
CA PRO A 245 6.01 -1.68 -7.83
C PRO A 245 6.98 -2.24 -8.89
N GLU A 246 8.00 -2.97 -8.44
CA GLU A 246 9.12 -3.41 -9.30
C GLU A 246 8.65 -4.18 -10.53
N TRP A 247 7.70 -5.11 -10.37
CA TRP A 247 7.15 -5.92 -11.45
C TRP A 247 6.58 -5.10 -12.61
N MET A 248 6.09 -3.87 -12.34
CA MET A 248 5.54 -3.00 -13.37
C MET A 248 6.63 -2.45 -14.31
N SER A 249 7.89 -2.43 -13.86
CA SER A 249 9.04 -1.99 -14.67
C SER A 249 9.58 -3.10 -15.57
N GLU A 250 9.14 -4.34 -15.37
CA GLU A 250 9.56 -5.49 -16.17
C GLU A 250 9.15 -5.35 -17.64
N SER A 251 9.98 -5.88 -18.54
CA SER A 251 9.69 -5.82 -19.98
C SER A 251 8.38 -6.51 -20.36
N ALA A 252 8.02 -7.57 -19.63
CA ALA A 252 6.76 -8.29 -19.76
C ALA A 252 5.52 -7.48 -19.31
N ALA A 253 5.71 -6.45 -18.47
CA ALA A 253 4.65 -5.58 -17.95
C ALA A 253 4.45 -4.27 -18.75
N ARG A 254 5.10 -4.15 -19.93
CA ARG A 254 5.09 -2.91 -20.72
C ARG A 254 3.73 -2.52 -21.30
N LYS A 255 2.83 -3.49 -21.54
CA LYS A 255 1.55 -3.22 -22.22
C LYS A 255 0.52 -2.72 -21.21
N ARG A 256 0.28 -1.41 -21.22
CA ARG A 256 -0.62 -0.73 -20.26
C ARG A 256 -1.78 0.00 -20.96
N ASP A 257 -2.42 -0.67 -21.91
CA ASP A 257 -3.53 -0.13 -22.72
C ASP A 257 -4.92 -0.59 -22.26
N GLY A 258 -5.00 -1.32 -21.13
CA GLY A 258 -6.24 -1.89 -20.63
C GLY A 258 -6.62 -3.27 -21.20
N SER A 259 -5.86 -3.81 -22.15
CA SER A 259 -6.05 -5.19 -22.59
C SER A 259 -5.60 -6.18 -21.50
N VAL A 260 -6.15 -7.39 -21.56
CA VAL A 260 -5.67 -8.51 -20.74
C VAL A 260 -4.42 -9.07 -21.38
N VAL A 261 -3.35 -9.13 -20.61
CA VAL A 261 -2.07 -9.72 -21.04
C VAL A 261 -1.91 -11.03 -20.30
N ALA A 262 -1.92 -12.14 -21.03
CA ALA A 262 -1.50 -13.43 -20.51
C ALA A 262 0.00 -13.57 -20.75
N LEU A 263 0.75 -13.89 -19.71
CA LEU A 263 2.18 -14.17 -19.80
C LEU A 263 2.38 -15.65 -20.11
N PRO A 264 3.39 -16.01 -20.93
CA PRO A 264 3.69 -17.40 -21.20
C PRO A 264 3.98 -18.14 -19.88
N LEU A 265 3.71 -19.45 -19.87
CA LEU A 265 4.14 -20.33 -18.78
C LEU A 265 5.49 -20.95 -19.17
N PRO A 266 6.35 -21.33 -18.20
CA PRO A 266 7.63 -21.96 -18.50
C PRO A 266 7.37 -23.27 -19.24
N MET A 267 7.95 -23.45 -20.43
CA MET A 267 7.90 -24.71 -21.16
C MET A 267 9.29 -25.36 -21.13
N PRO A 268 9.42 -26.60 -20.60
CA PRO A 268 10.68 -27.35 -20.69
C PRO A 268 11.08 -27.63 -22.15
N PRO A 269 12.38 -27.75 -22.49
CA PRO A 269 13.56 -27.68 -21.61
C PRO A 269 14.15 -26.26 -21.50
N VAL A 270 13.47 -25.27 -22.07
CA VAL A 270 14.00 -23.92 -22.27
C VAL A 270 13.59 -23.06 -21.08
N ASP A 271 14.38 -23.16 -20.01
CA ASP A 271 14.37 -22.24 -18.88
C ASP A 271 14.99 -20.88 -19.30
N MET A 272 14.51 -20.35 -20.42
CA MET A 272 14.74 -18.95 -20.75
C MET A 272 13.76 -18.17 -19.87
N ASP A 273 14.27 -17.17 -19.14
CA ASP A 273 13.52 -16.13 -18.41
C ASP A 273 12.66 -15.25 -19.36
N ALA A 274 12.17 -15.82 -20.46
CA ALA A 274 11.44 -15.18 -21.54
C ALA A 274 10.03 -14.81 -21.08
N GLY A 275 9.93 -13.74 -20.30
CA GLY A 275 8.69 -13.02 -20.04
C GLY A 275 7.93 -13.43 -18.78
N HIS A 276 8.54 -14.18 -17.86
CA HIS A 276 7.95 -14.50 -16.57
C HIS A 276 8.32 -13.42 -15.54
N ILE A 277 7.35 -12.98 -14.75
CA ILE A 277 7.61 -12.07 -13.64
C ILE A 277 7.46 -12.86 -12.34
N LYS A 278 8.60 -13.23 -11.73
CA LYS A 278 8.63 -13.90 -10.43
C LYS A 278 8.28 -12.90 -9.34
N VAL A 279 7.55 -13.38 -8.34
CA VAL A 279 7.17 -12.60 -7.16
C VAL A 279 7.41 -13.42 -5.91
N LYS A 280 7.87 -12.76 -4.86
CA LYS A 280 8.04 -13.29 -3.51
C LYS A 280 6.93 -12.82 -2.60
N ALA A 281 6.64 -13.60 -1.57
CA ALA A 281 5.73 -13.17 -0.51
C ALA A 281 6.24 -11.84 0.09
N GLY A 282 5.39 -10.81 0.04
CA GLY A 282 5.74 -9.45 0.46
C GLY A 282 6.11 -8.50 -0.67
N ASP A 283 6.31 -8.98 -1.89
CA ASP A 283 6.56 -8.10 -3.05
C ASP A 283 5.34 -7.23 -3.33
N GLU A 284 5.60 -5.94 -3.60
CA GLU A 284 4.55 -4.96 -3.88
C GLU A 284 3.86 -5.29 -5.20
N LEU A 285 2.53 -5.33 -5.21
CA LEU A 285 1.71 -5.55 -6.41
C LEU A 285 1.04 -4.27 -6.92
N GLY A 286 0.76 -3.33 -6.04
CA GLY A 286 0.15 -2.03 -6.37
C GLY A 286 -0.63 -1.45 -5.20
N TYR A 287 -1.49 -0.47 -5.45
CA TYR A 287 -2.26 0.23 -4.42
C TYR A 287 -3.76 0.05 -4.65
N MET A 288 -4.58 0.39 -3.65
CA MET A 288 -6.03 0.32 -3.78
C MET A 288 -6.56 1.34 -4.79
N GLY A 289 -7.23 0.86 -5.84
CA GLY A 289 -7.83 1.72 -6.84
C GLY A 289 -9.12 2.36 -6.36
N LEU A 290 -9.39 3.55 -6.88
CA LEU A 290 -10.67 4.24 -6.73
C LEU A 290 -11.83 3.43 -7.32
N HIS A 291 -12.95 3.44 -6.60
CA HIS A 291 -14.23 2.98 -7.09
C HIS A 291 -15.33 3.97 -6.68
N GLU A 292 -15.80 4.75 -7.65
CA GLU A 292 -16.95 5.63 -7.51
C GLU A 292 -18.22 4.87 -7.92
N TYR A 293 -19.27 4.99 -7.12
CA TYR A 293 -20.55 4.32 -7.34
C TYR A 293 -21.72 5.22 -6.94
N SER A 294 -22.89 4.93 -7.51
CA SER A 294 -24.14 5.51 -7.03
C SER A 294 -24.62 4.76 -5.79
N ASN A 295 -24.87 5.48 -4.70
CA ASN A 295 -25.39 4.91 -3.46
C ASN A 295 -26.91 4.65 -3.50
N ASP A 296 -27.63 5.29 -4.41
CA ASP A 296 -29.08 5.22 -4.49
C ASP A 296 -29.59 5.48 -5.91
N VAL A 297 -30.91 5.41 -6.08
CA VAL A 297 -31.56 5.70 -7.37
C VAL A 297 -31.48 7.18 -7.74
N ALA A 298 -31.10 8.08 -6.84
CA ALA A 298 -30.96 9.52 -7.09
C ALA A 298 -29.55 9.89 -7.58
N ALA A 299 -28.69 8.92 -7.87
CA ALA A 299 -27.31 9.16 -8.28
C ALA A 299 -26.47 9.88 -7.22
N THR A 300 -26.71 9.61 -5.92
CA THR A 300 -25.83 10.12 -4.87
C THR A 300 -24.46 9.45 -4.99
N LYS A 301 -23.45 10.21 -5.43
CA LYS A 301 -22.08 9.71 -5.57
C LYS A 301 -21.49 9.31 -4.24
N LYS A 302 -20.93 8.11 -4.18
CA LYS A 302 -20.00 7.69 -3.14
C LYS A 302 -18.73 7.16 -3.78
N GLU A 303 -17.67 7.13 -2.99
CA GLU A 303 -16.41 6.55 -3.39
C GLU A 303 -15.79 5.76 -2.24
N ASP A 304 -15.03 4.73 -2.60
CA ASP A 304 -14.03 4.12 -1.76
C ASP A 304 -12.79 3.77 -2.59
N ASN A 305 -11.66 3.59 -1.92
CA ASN A 305 -10.52 2.91 -2.51
C ASN A 305 -10.58 1.46 -2.04
N ARG A 306 -10.42 0.51 -2.95
CA ARG A 306 -10.51 -0.90 -2.58
C ARG A 306 -9.71 -1.81 -3.49
N ILE A 307 -9.46 -3.00 -2.99
CA ILE A 307 -8.99 -4.15 -3.76
C ILE A 307 -10.00 -5.29 -3.54
N HIS A 308 -10.14 -6.17 -4.53
CA HIS A 308 -10.80 -7.46 -4.38
C HIS A 308 -9.73 -8.57 -4.49
N ILE A 309 -9.72 -9.51 -3.55
CA ILE A 309 -8.75 -10.60 -3.53
C ILE A 309 -9.48 -11.94 -3.53
N GLU A 310 -9.10 -12.80 -4.45
CA GLU A 310 -9.58 -14.18 -4.54
C GLU A 310 -8.41 -15.16 -4.50
N LEU A 311 -8.68 -16.35 -3.97
CA LEU A 311 -7.75 -17.46 -3.96
C LEU A 311 -8.50 -18.70 -4.45
N PHE A 312 -8.01 -19.33 -5.50
CA PHE A 312 -8.69 -20.47 -6.12
C PHE A 312 -7.72 -21.45 -6.76
N SER A 313 -8.18 -22.66 -7.03
CA SER A 313 -7.43 -23.65 -7.80
C SER A 313 -8.33 -24.27 -8.86
N VAL A 314 -7.72 -24.68 -9.96
CA VAL A 314 -8.36 -25.48 -11.02
C VAL A 314 -7.96 -26.95 -10.94
N ALA A 315 -7.02 -27.30 -10.06
CA ALA A 315 -6.65 -28.68 -9.79
C ALA A 315 -7.77 -29.37 -9.00
N LYS A 316 -7.96 -30.67 -9.26
CA LYS A 316 -8.85 -31.47 -8.41
C LYS A 316 -8.28 -31.50 -6.99
N PRO A 317 -9.13 -31.36 -5.95
CA PRO A 317 -8.67 -31.58 -4.58
C PRO A 317 -8.06 -32.99 -4.46
N PRO A 318 -7.00 -33.17 -3.66
CA PRO A 318 -6.50 -34.50 -3.36
C PRO A 318 -7.64 -35.35 -2.80
N THR A 319 -7.73 -36.60 -3.23
CA THR A 319 -8.62 -37.58 -2.60
C THR A 319 -8.01 -37.98 -1.27
N PHE A 320 -8.60 -37.50 -0.17
CA PHE A 320 -8.29 -37.92 1.20
C PHE A 320 -9.19 -39.08 1.63
#